data_AF-A0A935WB99-F1
#
_entry.id   AF-A0A935WB99-F1
#
_cell.length_a   1.000
_cell.length_b   1.000
_cell.length_c   1.000
_cell.angle_alpha   90.00
_cell.angle_beta   90.00
_cell.angle_gamma   90.00
#
_symmetry.space_group_name_H-M   'P 1'
#
loop_
_entity.id
_entity.type
_entity.pdbx_description
1 polymer ?
#
loop_
_entity_poly.entity_id
_entity_poly.type
_entity_poly.pdbx_seq_one_letter_code
_entity_poly.pdbx_strand_id
1 'polypeptide(L)'
;MKTINKIKHSILFVLLIAIFGLLSFSLKNSNLNSINKIEIEGANYLSSKDYMEIANLSNFEKDPNINITVIQDRIEKHPYVNNADVWLAERGTIRIKIIEKTFEALILTDKNNF
;
A
#
# COMPACT_ATOMS: atom_id res chain seq x y z
N MET A 1 56.74 3.14 20.67
CA MET A 1 55.83 2.17 20.01
C MET A 1 54.41 2.14 20.57
N LYS A 2 54.19 2.18 21.91
CA LYS A 2 52.84 2.13 22.52
C LYS A 2 51.90 3.30 22.15
N THR A 3 52.41 4.52 22.01
CA THR A 3 51.63 5.72 21.66
C THR A 3 51.12 5.72 20.21
N ILE A 4 51.93 5.22 19.27
CA ILE A 4 51.55 5.07 17.85
C ILE A 4 50.37 4.10 17.72
N ASN A 5 50.38 3.01 18.48
CA ASN A 5 49.27 2.07 18.48
C ASN A 5 48.01 2.72 19.04
N LYS A 6 48.08 3.49 20.14
CA LYS A 6 46.90 4.22 20.67
C LYS A 6 46.29 5.17 19.64
N ILE A 7 47.12 5.88 18.88
CA ILE A 7 46.67 6.80 17.82
C ILE A 7 45.96 6.02 16.70
N LYS A 8 46.51 4.87 16.26
CA LYS A 8 45.87 4.02 15.25
C LYS A 8 44.49 3.52 15.68
N HIS A 9 44.33 3.10 16.94
CA HIS A 9 43.02 2.66 17.45
C HIS A 9 42.03 3.82 17.54
N SER A 10 42.48 5.00 17.94
CA SER A 10 41.64 6.20 17.98
C SER A 10 41.15 6.61 16.57
N ILE A 11 42.03 6.53 15.57
CA ILE A 11 41.67 6.81 14.17
C ILE A 11 40.66 5.78 13.65
N LEU A 12 40.89 4.49 13.93
CA LEU A 12 39.98 3.42 13.55
C LEU A 12 38.59 3.61 14.18
N PHE A 13 38.52 4.06 15.43
CA PHE A 13 37.26 4.30 16.13
C PHE A 13 36.47 5.47 15.51
N VAL A 14 37.14 6.57 15.17
CA VAL A 14 36.52 7.71 14.48
C VAL A 14 36.01 7.31 13.09
N LEU A 15 36.78 6.50 12.36
CA LEU A 15 36.37 5.96 11.07
C LEU A 15 35.11 5.09 11.20
N LEU A 16 35.04 4.26 12.24
CA LEU A 16 33.88 3.41 12.51
C LEU A 16 32.62 4.24 12.76
N ILE A 17 32.73 5.30 13.58
CA ILE A 17 31.61 6.23 13.86
C ILE A 17 31.15 6.92 12.57
N ALA A 18 32.08 7.34 11.72
CA ALA A 18 31.74 7.97 10.44
C ALA A 18 30.97 7.01 9.51
N ILE A 19 31.37 5.74 9.46
CA ILE A 19 30.67 4.70 8.68
C ILE A 19 29.26 4.49 9.22
N PHE A 20 29.09 4.36 10.54
CA PHE A 20 27.77 4.23 11.15
C PHE A 20 26.88 5.46 10.91
N GLY A 21 27.47 6.66 10.92
CA GLY A 21 26.78 7.91 10.57
C GLY A 21 26.26 7.90 9.13
N LEU A 22 27.10 7.52 8.16
CA LEU A 22 26.72 7.45 6.75
C LEU A 22 25.62 6.40 6.48
N LEU A 23 25.72 5.22 7.11
CA LEU A 23 24.70 4.18 6.99
C LEU A 23 23.34 4.64 7.57
N SER A 24 23.36 5.41 8.66
CA SER A 24 22.14 5.95 9.27
C SER A 24 21.45 6.98 8.37
N PHE A 25 22.22 7.83 7.67
CA PHE A 25 21.66 8.78 6.70
C PHE A 25 21.08 8.09 5.46
N SER A 26 21.69 6.98 5.01
CA SER A 26 21.22 6.22 3.83
C SER A 26 19.82 5.61 4.04
N LEU A 27 19.48 5.22 5.27
CA LEU A 27 18.18 4.62 5.60
C LEU A 27 17.00 5.60 5.54
N LYS A 28 17.25 6.90 5.68
CA LYS A 28 16.21 7.95 5.72
C LYS A 28 15.48 8.13 4.39
N ASN A 29 16.05 7.66 3.28
CA ASN A 29 15.51 7.87 1.93
C ASN A 29 14.76 6.67 1.35
N SER A 30 14.52 5.63 2.15
CA SER A 30 13.56 4.61 1.71
C SER A 30 12.16 5.23 1.80
N ASN A 31 11.47 5.35 0.67
CA ASN A 31 10.07 5.78 0.59
C ASN A 31 9.17 4.75 1.30
N LEU A 32 9.26 4.70 2.63
CA LEU A 32 8.52 3.75 3.48
C LEU A 32 6.99 3.94 3.35
N ASN A 33 6.57 5.10 2.83
CA ASN A 33 5.18 5.45 2.61
C ASN A 33 4.74 5.38 1.14
N SER A 34 5.60 4.99 0.19
CA SER A 34 5.12 4.78 -1.19
C SER A 34 4.35 3.47 -1.24
N ILE A 35 3.10 3.57 -1.68
CA ILE A 35 2.31 2.38 -2.03
C ILE A 35 2.96 1.82 -3.29
N ASN A 36 3.42 0.59 -3.23
CA ASN A 36 4.09 -0.15 -4.30
C ASN A 36 3.21 -1.28 -4.83
N LYS A 37 2.24 -1.74 -4.04
CA LYS A 37 1.37 -2.86 -4.42
C LYS A 37 0.00 -2.75 -3.76
N ILE A 38 -1.04 -3.11 -4.50
CA ILE A 38 -2.40 -3.28 -3.99
C ILE A 38 -2.82 -4.72 -4.24
N GLU A 39 -3.24 -5.41 -3.18
CA GLU A 39 -3.76 -6.78 -3.21
C GLU A 39 -5.23 -6.77 -2.81
N ILE A 40 -6.11 -7.36 -3.64
CA ILE A 40 -7.54 -7.45 -3.39
C ILE A 40 -7.95 -8.90 -3.13
N GLU A 41 -8.63 -9.12 -2.01
CA GLU A 41 -9.21 -10.39 -1.59
C GLU A 41 -10.75 -10.26 -1.45
N GLY A 42 -11.47 -11.38 -1.53
CA GLY A 42 -12.93 -11.41 -1.33
C GLY A 42 -13.77 -10.97 -2.54
N ALA A 43 -13.16 -10.85 -3.72
CA ALA A 43 -13.82 -10.55 -4.97
C ALA A 43 -14.46 -11.82 -5.56
N ASN A 44 -15.79 -11.99 -5.43
CA ASN A 44 -16.52 -13.17 -5.93
C ASN A 44 -17.36 -12.84 -7.15
N TYR A 45 -17.96 -11.64 -7.22
CA TYR A 45 -18.82 -11.24 -8.35
C TYR A 45 -18.04 -10.59 -9.50
N LEU A 46 -16.96 -9.89 -9.19
CA LEU A 46 -16.07 -9.24 -10.18
C LEU A 46 -14.63 -9.68 -9.95
N SER A 47 -13.79 -9.61 -10.99
CA SER A 47 -12.37 -9.90 -10.80
C SER A 47 -11.70 -8.77 -10.01
N SER A 48 -10.61 -9.08 -9.31
CA SER A 48 -9.79 -8.06 -8.63
C SER A 48 -9.33 -6.95 -9.58
N LYS A 49 -9.13 -7.27 -10.87
CA LYS A 49 -8.74 -6.29 -11.89
C LYS A 49 -9.88 -5.32 -12.20
N ASP A 50 -11.11 -5.81 -12.29
CA ASP A 50 -12.28 -4.96 -12.57
C ASP A 50 -12.51 -3.99 -11.41
N TYR A 51 -12.39 -4.45 -10.17
CA TYR A 51 -12.45 -3.58 -8.99
C TYR A 51 -11.38 -2.48 -9.02
N MET A 52 -10.14 -2.82 -9.39
CA MET A 52 -9.05 -1.85 -9.53
C MET A 52 -9.33 -0.81 -10.63
N GLU A 53 -9.92 -1.22 -11.75
CA GLU A 53 -10.21 -0.33 -12.86
C GLU A 53 -11.36 0.62 -12.53
N ILE A 54 -12.47 0.09 -12.00
CA ILE A 54 -13.65 0.89 -11.65
C ILE A 54 -13.35 1.87 -10.52
N ALA A 55 -12.52 1.46 -9.55
CA ALA A 55 -12.08 2.34 -8.47
C ALA A 55 -10.96 3.31 -8.89
N ASN A 56 -10.58 3.39 -10.17
CA ASN A 56 -9.47 4.22 -10.66
C ASN A 56 -8.15 3.99 -9.89
N LEU A 57 -7.91 2.75 -9.50
CA LEU A 57 -6.70 2.33 -8.80
C LEU A 57 -5.66 1.74 -9.75
N SER A 58 -5.97 1.50 -11.03
CA SER A 58 -5.02 0.90 -11.99
C SER A 58 -3.71 1.69 -12.19
N ASN A 59 -3.73 3.00 -11.94
CA ASN A 59 -2.57 3.90 -12.06
C ASN A 59 -2.25 4.61 -10.74
N PHE A 60 -2.48 3.95 -9.59
CA PHE A 60 -2.32 4.54 -8.26
C PHE A 60 -0.93 5.17 -8.03
N GLU A 61 0.12 4.64 -8.67
CA GLU A 61 1.49 5.18 -8.59
C GLU A 61 1.63 6.63 -9.10
N LYS A 62 0.71 7.09 -9.95
CA LYS A 62 0.71 8.43 -10.54
C LYS A 62 -0.18 9.42 -9.78
N ASP A 63 -0.98 8.95 -8.82
CA ASP A 63 -1.91 9.78 -8.06
C ASP A 63 -1.27 10.18 -6.72
N PRO A 64 -0.78 11.42 -6.56
CA PRO A 64 -0.12 11.86 -5.33
C PRO A 64 -1.09 11.98 -4.14
N ASN A 65 -2.39 11.95 -4.38
CA ASN A 65 -3.41 12.07 -3.33
C ASN A 65 -3.92 10.72 -2.86
N ILE A 66 -3.38 9.61 -3.38
CA ILE A 66 -3.85 8.29 -3.03
C ILE A 66 -3.34 7.91 -1.63
N ASN A 67 -4.30 7.64 -0.75
CA ASN A 67 -4.05 7.14 0.59
C ASN A 67 -5.07 6.05 0.92
N ILE A 68 -4.87 5.35 2.03
CA ILE A 68 -5.72 4.23 2.47
C ILE A 68 -7.19 4.62 2.52
N THR A 69 -7.51 5.80 3.07
CA THR A 69 -8.89 6.30 3.18
C THR A 69 -9.53 6.55 1.81
N VAL A 70 -8.78 7.13 0.86
CA VAL A 70 -9.27 7.37 -0.51
C VAL A 70 -9.49 6.05 -1.24
N ILE A 71 -8.59 5.08 -1.07
CA ILE A 71 -8.73 3.74 -1.66
C ILE A 71 -10.00 3.07 -1.13
N GLN A 72 -10.21 3.11 0.19
CA GLN A 72 -11.40 2.56 0.83
C GLN A 72 -12.68 3.20 0.30
N ASP A 73 -12.76 4.53 0.30
CA ASP A 73 -13.93 5.28 -0.18
C ASP A 73 -14.26 4.99 -1.66
N ARG A 74 -13.24 4.83 -2.51
CA ARG A 74 -13.44 4.48 -3.94
C ARG A 74 -13.98 3.07 -4.12
N ILE A 75 -13.53 2.10 -3.33
CA ILE A 75 -14.00 0.71 -3.40
C ILE A 75 -15.42 0.58 -2.83
N GLU A 76 -15.71 1.21 -1.70
CA GLU A 76 -17.03 1.15 -1.05
C GLU A 76 -18.15 1.80 -1.86
N LYS A 77 -17.82 2.77 -2.73
CA LYS A 77 -18.79 3.36 -3.68
C LYS A 77 -19.33 2.36 -4.70
N HIS A 78 -18.69 1.21 -4.86
CA HIS A 78 -19.13 0.23 -5.84
C HIS A 78 -20.46 -0.45 -5.43
N PRO A 79 -21.47 -0.57 -6.32
CA PRO A 79 -22.79 -1.08 -5.95
C PRO A 79 -22.80 -2.45 -5.30
N TYR A 80 -21.87 -3.34 -5.70
CA TYR A 80 -21.77 -4.71 -5.20
C TYR A 80 -20.99 -4.84 -3.90
N VAL A 81 -20.31 -3.78 -3.46
CA VAL A 81 -19.54 -3.78 -2.22
C VAL A 81 -20.47 -3.39 -1.07
N ASN A 82 -20.48 -4.20 -0.02
CA ASN A 82 -21.15 -3.89 1.24
C ASN A 82 -20.20 -3.14 2.17
N ASN A 83 -18.95 -3.62 2.29
CA ASN A 83 -17.89 -3.01 3.09
C ASN A 83 -16.52 -3.35 2.48
N ALA A 84 -15.52 -2.51 2.72
CA ALA A 84 -14.14 -2.81 2.34
C ALA A 84 -13.17 -2.53 3.50
N ASP A 85 -12.49 -3.56 3.97
CA ASP A 85 -11.44 -3.39 4.97
C ASP A 85 -10.12 -3.14 4.24
N VAL A 86 -9.51 -1.97 4.45
CA VAL A 86 -8.24 -1.58 3.82
C VAL A 86 -7.18 -1.36 4.88
N TRP A 87 -6.04 -2.05 4.75
CA TRP A 87 -4.92 -1.90 5.68
C TRP A 87 -3.57 -2.00 4.98
N LEU A 88 -2.56 -1.39 5.61
CA LEU A 88 -1.16 -1.57 5.21
C LEU A 88 -0.68 -2.92 5.76
N ALA A 89 -0.32 -3.85 4.87
CA ALA A 89 0.15 -5.17 5.28
C ALA A 89 1.67 -5.17 5.51
N GLU A 90 2.44 -4.95 4.45
CA GLU A 90 3.91 -4.94 4.44
C GLU A 90 4.42 -3.70 3.70
N ARG A 91 5.75 -3.48 3.62
CA ARG A 91 6.37 -2.27 3.04
C ARG A 91 5.73 -1.86 1.70
N GLY A 92 4.90 -0.81 1.74
CA GLY A 92 4.22 -0.28 0.56
C GLY A 92 3.10 -1.18 -0.02
N THR A 93 2.74 -2.28 0.65
CA THR A 93 1.65 -3.16 0.20
C THR A 93 0.37 -2.83 0.95
N ILE A 94 -0.64 -2.39 0.22
CA ILE A 94 -2.01 -2.25 0.73
C ILE A 94 -2.78 -3.51 0.42
N ARG A 95 -3.43 -4.08 1.44
CA ARG A 95 -4.42 -5.14 1.28
C ARG A 95 -5.82 -4.58 1.43
N ILE A 96 -6.69 -5.04 0.54
CA ILE A 96 -8.11 -4.69 0.49
C ILE A 96 -8.89 -6.00 0.59
N LYS A 97 -9.70 -6.15 1.63
CA LYS A 97 -10.67 -7.23 1.74
C LYS A 97 -12.05 -6.69 1.43
N ILE A 98 -12.59 -7.13 0.31
CA ILE A 98 -13.93 -6.75 -0.15
C ILE A 98 -14.94 -7.71 0.48
N ILE A 99 -15.98 -7.14 1.08
CA ILE A 99 -17.17 -7.86 1.53
C ILE A 99 -18.29 -7.45 0.58
N GLU A 100 -18.70 -8.38 -0.29
CA GLU A 100 -19.74 -8.13 -1.29
C GLU A 100 -21.15 -8.31 -0.70
N LYS A 101 -22.14 -7.65 -1.31
CA LYS A 101 -23.56 -7.79 -0.94
C LYS A 101 -24.11 -9.14 -1.41
N THR A 102 -24.88 -9.81 -0.56
CA THR A 102 -25.59 -11.03 -0.94
C THR A 102 -26.82 -10.69 -1.76
N PHE A 103 -26.93 -11.23 -2.98
CA PHE A 103 -28.14 -11.14 -3.79
C PHE A 103 -29.11 -12.26 -3.41
N GLU A 104 -30.23 -11.93 -2.78
CA GLU A 104 -31.27 -12.91 -2.43
C GLU A 104 -32.26 -13.14 -3.59
N ALA A 105 -32.48 -12.12 -4.42
CA ALA A 105 -33.38 -12.18 -5.56
C ALA A 105 -32.92 -11.27 -6.70
N LEU A 106 -33.21 -11.69 -7.94
CA LEU A 106 -33.06 -10.88 -9.15
C LEU A 106 -34.42 -10.28 -9.51
N ILE A 107 -34.51 -8.95 -9.54
CA ILE A 107 -35.69 -8.26 -10.04
C ILE A 107 -35.60 -8.19 -11.56
N LEU A 108 -36.38 -9.02 -12.24
CA LEU A 108 -36.54 -8.96 -13.69
C LEU A 108 -37.66 -7.97 -14.00
N THR A 109 -37.31 -6.76 -14.45
CA THR A 109 -38.30 -5.78 -14.93
C THR A 109 -38.34 -5.82 -16.45
N ASP A 110 -39.54 -6.00 -17.01
CA ASP A 110 -39.76 -5.90 -18.45
C ASP A 110 -39.83 -4.42 -18.84
N LYS A 111 -38.98 -4.00 -19.78
CA LYS A 111 -38.69 -2.58 -20.07
C LYS A 111 -39.85 -1.83 -20.74
N ASN A 112 -40.98 -2.50 -20.94
CA ASN A 112 -42.10 -2.04 -21.77
C ASN A 112 -43.31 -1.46 -21.00
N ASN A 113 -43.28 -1.34 -19.66
CA ASN A 113 -44.43 -0.87 -18.88
C ASN A 113 -44.07 0.25 -17.87
N PHE A 114 -43.51 1.36 -18.34
CA PHE A 114 -43.46 2.63 -17.60
C PHE A 114 -44.13 3.73 -18.42
#